data_AF-A0A6S6S8F1-F1
#
_entry.id   AF-A0A6S6S8F1-F1
#
_cell.length_a   1.000
_cell.length_b   1.000
_cell.length_c   1.000
_cell.angle_alpha   90.00
_cell.angle_beta   90.00
_cell.angle_gamma   90.00
#
_symmetry.space_group_name_H-M   'P 1'
#
loop_
_entity.id
_entity.type
_entity.pdbx_description
1 polymer ?
#
loop_
_entity_poly.entity_id
_entity_poly.type
_entity_poly.pdbx_seq_one_letter_code
_entity_poly.pdbx_strand_id
1 'polypeptide(L)'
;MALEYGIATRKLSEGEGGGMVAYFTDLPFIAGDGEDIAQAIEDAKSAFASYLDVALEQGDVIKEPSHLTKTKRINITIPLYALERIDKYAKSHNINRSTFLVESALKHVDV
;
A
#
# COMPACT_ATOMS: atom_id res chain seq x y z
N MET A 1 7.54 -12.36 2.31
CA MET A 1 6.78 -11.31 3.04
C MET A 1 5.32 -11.47 2.69
N ALA A 2 4.40 -11.40 3.66
CA ALA A 2 2.97 -11.34 3.36
C ALA A 2 2.60 -9.86 3.17
N LEU A 3 2.25 -9.46 1.94
CA LEU A 3 1.79 -8.11 1.65
C LEU A 3 0.31 -8.02 2.02
N GLU A 4 -0.05 -7.12 2.92
CA GLU A 4 -1.44 -6.88 3.27
C GLU A 4 -2.05 -5.93 2.25
N TYR A 5 -3.21 -6.26 1.69
CA TYR A 5 -3.95 -5.35 0.80
C TYR A 5 -5.19 -4.81 1.51
N GLY A 6 -5.53 -3.55 1.24
CA GLY A 6 -6.76 -2.95 1.74
C GLY A 6 -7.99 -3.53 1.04
N ILE A 7 -9.03 -3.86 1.82
CA ILE A 7 -10.34 -4.28 1.30
C ILE A 7 -11.40 -3.31 1.82
N ALA A 8 -12.21 -2.78 0.92
CA ALA A 8 -13.37 -1.96 1.26
C ALA A 8 -14.65 -2.74 0.97
N THR A 9 -15.68 -2.47 1.77
CA THR A 9 -16.99 -3.13 1.65
C THR A 9 -18.10 -2.10 1.56
N ARG A 10 -19.13 -2.37 0.74
CA ARG A 10 -20.37 -1.58 0.75
C ARG A 10 -21.58 -2.48 0.64
N LYS A 11 -22.72 -1.98 1.13
CA LYS A 11 -24.01 -2.62 0.91
C LYS A 11 -24.47 -2.43 -0.54
N LEU A 12 -25.00 -3.48 -1.13
CA LEU A 12 -25.65 -3.44 -2.44
C LEU A 12 -27.14 -3.10 -2.27
N SER A 13 -27.67 -2.38 -3.25
CA SER A 13 -29.11 -2.15 -3.33
C SER A 13 -29.85 -3.41 -3.80
N GLU A 14 -31.16 -3.48 -3.57
CA GLU A 14 -32.01 -4.59 -4.06
C GLU A 14 -31.94 -4.74 -5.59
N GLY A 15 -31.77 -3.64 -6.34
CA GLY A 15 -31.60 -3.67 -7.79
C GLY A 15 -30.24 -4.21 -8.27
N GLU A 16 -29.25 -4.29 -7.38
CA GLU A 16 -27.93 -4.87 -7.63
C GLU A 16 -27.83 -6.33 -7.15
N GLY A 17 -28.94 -6.93 -6.72
CA GLY A 17 -28.98 -8.30 -6.16
C GLY A 17 -29.01 -8.36 -4.64
N GLY A 18 -28.90 -7.22 -3.95
CA GLY A 18 -28.84 -7.17 -2.49
C GLY A 18 -27.51 -7.69 -1.92
N GLY A 19 -27.40 -7.76 -0.59
CA GLY A 19 -26.20 -8.24 0.09
C GLY A 19 -25.07 -7.20 0.21
N MET A 20 -23.84 -7.69 0.24
CA MET A 20 -22.60 -6.95 0.42
C MET A 20 -21.65 -7.22 -0.74
N VAL A 21 -20.87 -6.21 -1.12
CA VAL A 21 -19.74 -6.36 -2.03
C VAL A 21 -18.46 -5.95 -1.30
N ALA A 22 -17.39 -6.70 -1.52
CA ALA A 22 -16.04 -6.40 -1.08
C ALA A 22 -15.11 -6.27 -2.30
N TYR A 23 -14.17 -5.35 -2.25
CA TYR A 23 -13.20 -5.15 -3.33
C TYR A 23 -11.87 -4.63 -2.79
N PHE A 24 -10.79 -4.94 -3.52
CA PHE A 24 -9.45 -4.47 -3.17
C PHE A 24 -9.28 -2.99 -3.49
N THR A 25 -8.86 -2.18 -2.51
CA THR A 25 -8.77 -0.71 -2.68
C THR A 25 -7.75 -0.32 -3.74
N ASP A 26 -6.66 -1.09 -3.84
CA ASP A 26 -5.60 -0.85 -4.81
C ASP A 26 -5.86 -1.49 -6.17
N LEU A 27 -6.75 -2.50 -6.21
CA LEU A 27 -7.15 -3.28 -7.38
C LEU A 27 -8.68 -3.39 -7.44
N PRO A 28 -9.43 -2.28 -7.69
CA PRO A 28 -10.89 -2.27 -7.54
C PRO A 28 -11.65 -3.18 -8.51
N PHE A 29 -10.97 -3.65 -9.56
CA PHE A 29 -11.50 -4.63 -10.51
C PHE A 29 -11.55 -6.06 -9.95
N ILE A 30 -10.90 -6.30 -8.80
CA ILE A 30 -10.97 -7.55 -8.06
C ILE A 30 -11.96 -7.34 -6.94
N ALA A 31 -13.13 -7.95 -7.09
CA ALA A 31 -14.25 -7.84 -6.19
C ALA A 31 -14.89 -9.21 -5.99
N GLY A 32 -15.63 -9.33 -4.89
CA GLY A 32 -16.49 -10.45 -4.59
C GLY A 32 -17.74 -9.99 -3.86
N ASP A 33 -18.81 -10.75 -3.98
CA ASP A 33 -20.10 -10.47 -3.35
C ASP A 33 -20.50 -11.58 -2.37
N GLY A 34 -21.47 -11.28 -1.51
CA GLY A 34 -21.98 -12.22 -0.52
C GLY A 34 -23.14 -11.65 0.26
N GLU A 35 -23.85 -12.50 1.00
CA GLU A 35 -25.00 -12.06 1.80
C GLU A 35 -24.56 -11.18 2.97
N ASP A 36 -23.34 -11.40 3.48
CA ASP A 36 -22.73 -10.68 4.57
C ASP A 36 -21.30 -10.20 4.25
N ILE A 37 -20.73 -9.42 5.18
CA ILE A 37 -19.39 -8.84 5.03
C ILE A 37 -18.31 -9.93 4.93
N ALA A 38 -18.42 -11.01 5.69
CA ALA A 38 -17.39 -12.05 5.74
C ALA A 38 -17.36 -12.84 4.43
N GLN A 39 -18.53 -13.22 3.92
CA GLN A 39 -18.67 -13.93 2.64
C GLN A 39 -18.12 -13.10 1.49
N ALA A 40 -18.48 -11.81 1.40
CA ALA A 40 -17.98 -10.94 0.34
C ALA A 40 -16.45 -10.81 0.38
N ILE A 41 -15.85 -10.72 1.57
CA ILE A 41 -14.38 -10.66 1.74
C ILE A 41 -13.72 -11.98 1.32
N GLU A 42 -14.31 -13.13 1.68
CA GLU A 42 -13.78 -14.45 1.31
C GLU A 42 -13.84 -14.68 -0.20
N ASP A 43 -14.94 -14.29 -0.83
CA ASP A 43 -15.10 -14.36 -2.28
C ASP A 43 -14.11 -13.44 -3.01
N ALA A 44 -13.97 -12.19 -2.56
CA ALA A 44 -12.98 -11.26 -3.10
C ALA A 44 -11.55 -11.82 -2.99
N LYS A 45 -11.19 -12.46 -1.86
CA LYS A 45 -9.89 -13.11 -1.69
C LYS A 45 -9.67 -14.28 -2.65
N SER A 46 -10.71 -15.06 -2.93
CA SER A 46 -10.67 -16.15 -3.90
C SER A 46 -10.48 -15.63 -5.33
N ALA A 47 -11.15 -14.52 -5.67
CA ALA A 47 -10.94 -13.82 -6.94
C ALA A 47 -9.50 -13.27 -7.04
N PHE A 48 -8.96 -12.74 -5.95
CA PHE A 48 -7.57 -12.26 -5.90
C PHE A 48 -6.55 -13.37 -6.10
N ALA A 49 -6.74 -14.54 -5.46
CA ALA A 49 -5.88 -15.70 -5.66
C ALA A 49 -5.87 -16.14 -7.13
N SER A 50 -7.04 -16.22 -7.76
CA SER A 50 -7.15 -16.57 -9.19
C SER A 50 -6.46 -15.55 -10.10
N TYR A 51 -6.59 -14.25 -9.77
CA TYR A 51 -5.87 -13.20 -10.48
C TYR A 51 -4.36 -13.33 -10.35
N LEU A 52 -3.85 -13.60 -9.13
CA LEU A 52 -2.42 -13.76 -8.87
C LEU A 52 -1.82 -14.91 -9.67
N ASP A 53 -2.50 -16.05 -9.73
CA ASP A 53 -2.01 -17.22 -10.47
C ASP A 53 -1.78 -16.87 -11.96
N VAL A 54 -2.76 -16.22 -12.59
CA VAL A 54 -2.66 -15.81 -14.01
C VAL A 54 -1.61 -14.73 -14.21
N ALA A 55 -1.59 -13.70 -13.35
CA ALA A 55 -0.64 -12.60 -13.46
C ALA A 55 0.81 -13.08 -13.30
N LEU A 56 1.06 -14.00 -12.36
CA LEU A 56 2.38 -14.60 -12.17
C LEU A 56 2.79 -15.49 -13.34
N GLU A 57 1.86 -16.27 -13.92
CA GLU A 57 2.13 -17.09 -15.10
C GLU A 57 2.52 -16.25 -16.32
N GLN A 58 1.85 -15.11 -16.53
CA GLN A 58 2.10 -14.22 -17.66
C GLN A 58 3.29 -13.27 -17.43
N GLY A 59 3.81 -13.20 -16.20
CA GLY A 59 4.88 -12.27 -15.83
C GLY A 59 4.41 -10.82 -15.73
N ASP A 60 3.12 -10.61 -15.44
CA ASP A 60 2.51 -9.30 -15.32
C ASP A 60 3.00 -8.56 -14.06
N VAL A 61 3.04 -7.23 -14.15
CA VAL A 61 3.34 -6.38 -13.00
C VAL A 61 2.10 -6.28 -12.11
N ILE A 62 2.15 -6.94 -10.96
CA ILE A 62 1.10 -6.84 -9.92
C ILE A 62 1.34 -5.57 -9.09
N LYS A 63 0.31 -4.73 -8.99
CA LYS A 63 0.39 -3.51 -8.17
C LYS A 63 0.48 -3.88 -6.69
N GLU A 64 1.51 -3.37 -6.02
CA GLU A 64 1.67 -3.50 -4.56
C GLU A 64 0.69 -2.60 -3.79
N PRO A 65 0.37 -2.94 -2.52
CA PRO A 65 -0.48 -2.12 -1.67
C PRO A 65 0.05 -0.68 -1.52
N SER A 66 -0.79 0.32 -1.78
CA SER A 66 -0.34 1.73 -1.81
C SER A 66 0.14 2.25 -0.46
N HIS A 67 -0.27 1.63 0.65
CA HIS A 67 0.19 2.05 1.98
C HIS A 67 1.67 1.72 2.24
N LEU A 68 2.26 0.76 1.52
CA LEU A 68 3.69 0.44 1.62
C LEU A 68 4.57 1.57 1.08
N THR A 69 4.06 2.31 0.10
CA THR A 69 4.79 3.43 -0.55
C THR A 69 4.28 4.79 -0.10
N LYS A 70 3.32 4.83 0.84
CA LYS A 70 2.71 6.07 1.28
C LYS A 70 3.68 6.86 2.15
N THR A 71 4.07 8.03 1.66
CA THR A 71 4.87 8.98 2.45
C THR A 71 3.98 9.75 3.44
N LYS A 72 4.45 9.89 4.69
CA LYS A 72 3.79 10.70 5.72
C LYS A 72 4.66 11.90 6.06
N ARG A 73 4.11 13.11 5.92
CA ARG A 73 4.77 14.33 6.37
C ARG A 73 4.78 14.38 7.89
N ILE A 74 5.97 14.54 8.47
CA ILE A 74 6.19 14.72 9.90
C ILE A 74 6.81 16.08 10.17
N ASN A 75 6.63 16.60 11.39
CA ASN A 75 7.34 17.77 11.89
C ASN A 75 8.33 17.31 12.96
N ILE A 76 9.57 17.75 12.88
CA ILE A 76 10.64 17.42 13.84
C ILE A 76 11.44 18.67 14.18
N THR A 77 12.00 18.71 15.39
CA THR A 77 12.96 19.75 15.79
C THR A 77 14.37 19.23 15.55
N ILE A 78 15.19 20.02 14.85
CA ILE A 78 16.59 19.68 14.53
C ILE A 78 17.47 20.86 14.92
N PRO A 79 18.59 20.64 15.63
CA PRO A 79 19.57 21.70 15.88
C PRO A 79 20.09 22.31 14.56
N LEU A 80 20.27 23.64 14.53
CA LEU A 80 20.67 24.35 13.32
C LEU A 80 21.95 23.77 12.67
N TYR A 81 22.97 23.49 13.48
CA TYR A 81 24.24 22.93 13.01
C TYR A 81 24.05 21.57 12.30
N ALA A 82 23.09 20.75 12.73
CA ALA A 82 22.83 19.46 12.14
C ALA A 82 22.08 19.62 10.80
N LEU A 83 21.10 20.53 10.76
CA LEU A 83 20.36 20.85 9.54
C LEU A 83 21.29 21.35 8.43
N GLU A 84 22.23 22.24 8.73
CA GLU A 84 23.20 22.76 7.75
C GLU A 84 24.09 21.65 7.17
N ARG A 85 24.51 20.69 8.01
CA ARG A 85 25.31 19.54 7.55
C ARG A 85 24.49 18.59 6.67
N ILE A 86 23.23 18.34 7.04
CA ILE A 86 22.29 17.54 6.24
C ILE A 86 22.09 18.19 4.87
N ASP A 87 21.86 19.51 4.83
CA ASP A 87 21.65 20.25 3.58
C ASP A 87 22.85 20.18 2.65
N LYS A 88 24.05 20.40 3.20
CA LYS A 88 25.29 20.32 2.43
C LYS A 88 25.47 18.92 1.83
N TYR A 89 25.24 17.88 2.62
CA TYR A 89 25.36 16.49 2.16
C TYR A 89 24.32 16.17 1.09
N ALA A 90 23.05 16.47 1.35
CA ALA A 90 21.95 16.16 0.44
C ALA A 90 22.18 16.86 -0.92
N LYS A 91 22.60 18.13 -0.91
CA LYS A 91 22.95 18.89 -2.12
C LYS A 91 24.12 18.28 -2.88
N SER A 92 25.20 17.87 -2.19
CA SER A 92 26.37 17.30 -2.88
C SER A 92 26.11 15.92 -3.48
N HIS A 93 25.09 15.20 -3.00
CA HIS A 93 24.69 13.88 -3.49
C HIS A 93 23.45 13.94 -4.40
N ASN A 94 22.96 15.14 -4.74
CA ASN A 94 21.77 15.36 -5.55
C ASN A 94 20.50 14.65 -5.02
N ILE A 95 20.34 14.60 -3.69
CA ILE A 95 19.17 14.05 -2.99
C ILE A 95 18.51 15.12 -2.12
N ASN A 96 17.27 14.86 -1.66
CA ASN A 96 16.59 15.75 -0.73
C ASN A 96 16.82 15.32 0.75
N ARG A 97 16.47 16.21 1.69
CA ARG A 97 16.62 15.99 3.14
C ARG A 97 15.91 14.71 3.60
N SER A 98 14.69 14.48 3.12
CA SER A 98 13.87 13.33 3.52
C SER A 98 14.51 12.01 3.08
N THR A 99 15.02 11.94 1.85
CA THR A 99 15.76 10.77 1.35
C THR A 99 16.97 10.47 2.24
N PHE A 100 17.81 11.48 2.51
CA PHE A 100 18.98 11.30 3.37
C PHE A 100 18.61 10.82 4.78
N LEU A 101 17.58 11.42 5.39
CA LEU A 101 17.12 11.06 6.74
C LEU A 101 16.57 9.64 6.80
N VAL A 102 15.77 9.25 5.81
CA VAL A 102 15.19 7.90 5.73
C VAL A 102 16.28 6.85 5.53
N GLU A 103 17.16 7.02 4.54
CA GLU A 103 18.26 6.07 4.29
C GLU A 103 19.20 5.95 5.49
N SER A 104 19.48 7.05 6.18
CA SER A 104 20.31 7.03 7.38
C SER A 104 19.63 6.30 8.54
N ALA A 105 18.32 6.46 8.71
CA ALA A 105 17.56 5.77 9.75
C ALA A 105 17.43 4.27 9.47
N LEU A 106 17.14 3.88 8.22
CA LEU A 106 16.98 2.48 7.83
C LEU A 106 18.24 1.64 8.06
N LYS A 107 19.43 2.24 7.85
CA LYS A 107 20.72 1.59 8.20
C LYS A 107 20.84 1.15 9.66
N HIS A 108 20.04 1.70 10.56
CA HIS A 108 20.03 1.33 11.98
C HIS A 108 18.87 0.41 12.37
N VAL A 109 17.81 0.35 11.56
CA VAL A 109 16.61 -0.44 11.84
C VAL A 109 16.68 -1.81 11.17
N ASP A 110 17.27 -1.89 9.98
CA ASP A 110 17.37 -3.13 9.19
C ASP A 110 18.59 -3.99 9.57
N VAL A 111 18.92 -4.06 10.87
CA VAL A 111 19.99 -4.90 11.45
C VAL A 111 19.42 -6.18 12.04
#